data_AF-T0SXE6-F1
#
_entry.id   AF-T0SXE6-F1
#
_cell.length_a   1.000
_cell.length_b   1.000
_cell.length_c   1.000
_cell.angle_alpha   90.00
_cell.angle_beta   90.00
_cell.angle_gamma   90.00
#
_symmetry.space_group_name_H-M   'P 1'
#
loop_
_entity.id
_entity.type
_entity.pdbx_description
1 polymer ?
#
loop_
_entity_poly.entity_id
_entity_poly.type
_entity_poly.pdbx_seq_one_letter_code
_entity_poly.pdbx_strand_id
1 'polypeptide(L)'
;MVNVLKKKSLGVLTLLSLLFVSVSCGDSGNVSIPGVQGPNVNLLEDNLIVSMVLEDVEIMAGATYKVPKYKKSFLGLNPNLEGVGSVLTFTVSLDDIFSADVKELDPKTLPGGRMIPGVASGALPAVAFSVDSLKNMAFYVGPSIFGIWVPLPKFELYGFAWTKAFNVGEKRVGNVTLFGKDEEGNNSGFFLGLSVKSAYEKRLKSLSKKY
;
A
#
# COMPACT_ATOMS: atom_id res chain seq x y z
N MET A 1 -82.50 17.78 -8.31
CA MET A 1 -81.97 17.96 -6.94
C MET A 1 -80.77 17.03 -6.81
N VAL A 2 -79.55 17.59 -6.71
CA VAL A 2 -78.39 17.12 -5.89
C VAL A 2 -77.99 15.63 -6.05
N ASN A 3 -76.78 15.18 -6.39
CA ASN A 3 -75.45 15.78 -6.45
C ASN A 3 -74.55 14.85 -7.29
N VAL A 4 -73.87 15.44 -8.25
CA VAL A 4 -72.66 14.90 -8.88
C VAL A 4 -71.47 15.28 -7.99
N LEU A 5 -70.43 14.43 -7.94
CA LEU A 5 -69.11 14.67 -7.31
C LEU A 5 -69.06 14.80 -5.77
N LYS A 6 -68.78 13.69 -5.06
CA LYS A 6 -67.91 13.69 -3.86
C LYS A 6 -67.29 12.31 -3.63
N LYS A 7 -66.18 12.02 -4.33
CA LYS A 7 -65.14 11.07 -3.89
C LYS A 7 -63.77 11.58 -4.37
N LYS A 8 -63.30 12.66 -3.74
CA LYS A 8 -61.89 13.09 -3.76
C LYS A 8 -61.50 13.32 -2.30
N SER A 9 -60.62 12.46 -1.79
CA SER A 9 -59.79 12.64 -0.58
C SER A 9 -59.58 11.27 0.07
N LEU A 10 -58.67 10.47 -0.47
CA LEU A 10 -58.00 9.44 0.32
C LEU A 10 -56.60 9.25 -0.26
N GLY A 11 -55.62 9.85 0.42
CA GLY A 11 -54.25 9.34 0.49
C GLY A 11 -53.39 9.40 -0.77
N VAL A 12 -53.18 10.58 -1.37
CA VAL A 12 -51.94 10.82 -2.12
C VAL A 12 -50.85 11.14 -1.10
N LEU A 13 -50.32 10.11 -0.43
CA LEU A 13 -49.17 10.24 0.48
C LEU A 13 -48.34 8.96 0.50
N THR A 14 -48.09 8.37 -0.67
CA THR A 14 -47.23 7.20 -0.85
C THR A 14 -46.40 7.39 -2.12
N LEU A 15 -45.59 8.45 -2.16
CA LEU A 15 -44.55 8.60 -3.19
C LEU A 15 -43.40 9.53 -2.72
N LEU A 16 -42.94 9.37 -1.47
CA LEU A 16 -41.79 10.14 -0.96
C LEU A 16 -40.87 9.33 -0.05
N SER A 17 -40.66 8.06 -0.39
CA SER A 17 -39.63 7.23 0.21
C SER A 17 -38.98 6.40 -0.90
N LEU A 18 -37.65 6.26 -0.80
CA LEU A 18 -36.73 5.64 -1.77
C LEU A 18 -36.14 6.56 -2.85
N LEU A 19 -35.48 7.63 -2.41
CA LEU A 19 -34.25 8.09 -3.06
C LEU A 19 -33.14 8.25 -2.00
N PHE A 20 -32.83 7.15 -1.30
CA PHE A 20 -31.48 6.99 -0.77
C PHE A 20 -30.64 6.39 -1.89
N VAL A 21 -30.15 7.24 -2.77
CA VAL A 21 -29.03 6.87 -3.64
C VAL A 21 -27.83 6.78 -2.70
N SER A 22 -27.65 5.60 -2.10
CA SER A 22 -26.38 5.24 -1.49
C SER A 22 -25.37 5.22 -2.62
N VAL A 23 -24.67 6.35 -2.81
CA VAL A 23 -23.44 6.36 -3.58
C VAL A 23 -22.50 5.47 -2.79
N SER A 24 -22.45 4.19 -3.16
CA SER A 24 -21.39 3.30 -2.71
C SER A 24 -20.11 4.01 -3.05
N CYS A 25 -19.42 4.51 -2.03
CA CYS A 25 -18.07 5.03 -2.18
C CYS A 25 -17.30 3.90 -2.86
N GLY A 26 -16.89 4.14 -4.11
CA GLY A 26 -16.32 3.12 -4.95
C GLY A 26 -15.14 2.52 -4.22
N ASP A 27 -15.26 1.23 -3.87
CA ASP A 27 -14.12 0.46 -3.43
C ASP A 27 -13.04 0.64 -4.50
N SER A 28 -11.84 1.01 -4.08
CA SER A 28 -10.77 1.56 -4.94
C SER A 28 -10.20 0.55 -5.96
N GLY A 29 -10.92 -0.54 -6.23
CA GLY A 29 -10.61 -1.61 -7.17
C GLY A 29 -9.36 -2.39 -6.81
N ASN A 30 -8.72 -2.05 -5.69
CA ASN A 30 -7.50 -2.67 -5.20
C ASN A 30 -7.76 -4.10 -4.74
N VAL A 31 -6.69 -4.86 -4.62
CA VAL A 31 -6.73 -6.24 -4.16
C VAL A 31 -6.79 -6.30 -2.66
N SER A 32 -7.67 -7.16 -2.13
CA SER A 32 -7.59 -7.57 -0.73
C SER A 32 -6.39 -8.49 -0.53
N ILE A 33 -5.51 -8.12 0.40
CA ILE A 33 -4.33 -8.90 0.80
C ILE A 33 -4.71 -9.64 2.10
N PRO A 34 -4.61 -10.98 2.16
CA PRO A 34 -4.95 -11.72 3.37
C PRO A 34 -4.12 -11.28 4.58
N GLY A 35 -4.79 -11.03 5.72
CA GLY A 35 -4.16 -10.59 6.96
C GLY A 35 -3.64 -9.15 6.94
N VAL A 36 -4.01 -8.35 5.93
CA VAL A 36 -3.54 -6.97 5.77
C VAL A 36 -4.70 -6.05 5.39
N GLN A 37 -4.90 -4.98 6.17
CA GLN A 37 -5.81 -3.89 5.81
C GLN A 37 -5.01 -2.74 5.19
N GLY A 38 -5.44 -2.30 4.00
CA GLY A 38 -4.66 -1.40 3.13
C GLY A 38 -3.96 -2.18 2.01
N PRO A 39 -2.78 -1.74 1.53
CA PRO A 39 -1.99 -0.59 1.96
C PRO A 39 -2.59 0.75 1.52
N ASN A 40 -2.42 1.78 2.33
CA ASN A 40 -2.79 3.16 2.02
C ASN A 40 -1.53 3.95 1.69
N VAL A 41 -1.59 4.78 0.64
CA VAL A 41 -0.44 5.58 0.18
C VAL A 41 -0.85 7.04 0.12
N ASN A 42 -0.12 7.88 0.84
CA ASN A 42 -0.32 9.32 0.90
C ASN A 42 0.99 10.06 0.62
N LEU A 43 0.90 11.21 -0.04
CA LEU A 43 2.02 12.15 -0.15
C LEU A 43 1.73 13.32 0.77
N LEU A 44 2.52 13.46 1.82
CA LEU A 44 2.45 14.57 2.78
C LEU A 44 3.74 15.38 2.64
N GLU A 45 3.62 16.62 2.16
CA GLU A 45 4.76 17.50 1.88
C GLU A 45 5.78 16.83 0.94
N ASP A 46 6.99 16.54 1.43
CA ASP A 46 8.07 15.85 0.73
C ASP A 46 8.21 14.38 1.16
N ASN A 47 7.22 13.82 1.85
CA ASN A 47 7.24 12.44 2.36
C ASN A 47 6.14 11.59 1.74
N LEU A 48 6.55 10.47 1.16
CA LEU A 48 5.66 9.38 0.77
C LEU A 48 5.40 8.51 2.00
N ILE A 49 4.14 8.43 2.44
CA ILE A 49 3.71 7.65 3.59
C ILE A 49 2.92 6.46 3.08
N VAL A 50 3.39 5.25 3.40
CA VAL A 50 2.68 3.99 3.15
C VAL A 50 2.29 3.38 4.49
N SER A 51 1.01 3.21 4.75
CA SER A 51 0.52 2.64 6.01
C SER A 51 -0.39 1.44 5.77
N MET A 52 -0.28 0.42 6.60
CA MET A 52 -1.13 -0.77 6.56
C MET A 52 -1.31 -1.36 7.96
N VAL A 53 -2.42 -2.04 8.19
CA VAL A 53 -2.62 -2.86 9.40
C VAL A 53 -2.23 -4.29 9.05
N LEU A 54 -1.35 -4.89 9.86
CA LEU A 54 -1.03 -6.32 9.81
C LEU A 54 -1.82 -7.00 10.92
N GLU A 55 -2.84 -7.78 10.54
CA GLU A 55 -3.76 -8.42 11.48
C GLU A 55 -3.08 -9.52 12.29
N ASP A 56 -2.08 -10.18 11.69
CA ASP A 56 -1.37 -11.32 12.27
C ASP A 56 -0.16 -10.96 13.13
N VAL A 57 0.12 -9.66 13.29
CA VAL A 57 1.30 -9.16 14.00
C VAL A 57 0.82 -8.37 15.19
N GLU A 58 1.13 -8.85 16.39
CA GLU A 58 0.78 -8.18 17.63
C GLU A 58 2.06 -7.75 18.34
N ILE A 59 2.18 -6.44 18.57
CA ILE A 59 3.25 -5.88 19.40
C ILE A 59 2.65 -5.12 20.58
N MET A 60 3.32 -5.21 21.72
CA MET A 60 2.88 -4.52 22.94
C MET A 60 3.37 -3.07 23.01
N ALA A 61 4.47 -2.75 22.31
CA ALA A 61 5.10 -1.44 22.34
C ALA A 61 5.53 -1.04 20.93
N GLY A 62 5.24 0.22 20.58
CA GLY A 62 5.63 0.80 19.29
C GLY A 62 7.13 1.00 19.18
N ALA A 63 7.65 0.83 17.96
CA ALA A 63 9.05 1.04 17.65
C ALA A 63 9.21 1.76 16.31
N THR A 64 10.23 2.61 16.22
CA THR A 64 10.62 3.28 14.98
C THR A 64 12.04 2.90 14.62
N TYR A 65 12.23 2.45 13.38
CA TYR A 65 13.48 1.97 12.83
C TYR A 65 13.92 2.91 11.71
N LYS A 66 15.15 3.41 11.78
CA LYS A 66 15.75 4.15 10.67
C LYS A 66 16.03 3.17 9.54
N VAL A 67 15.69 3.53 8.32
CA VAL A 67 16.06 2.69 7.17
C VAL A 67 17.55 2.88 6.91
N PRO A 68 18.38 1.82 6.93
CA PRO A 68 19.81 1.96 6.67
C PRO A 68 20.06 2.70 5.34
N LYS A 69 21.12 3.50 5.27
CA LYS A 69 21.49 4.31 4.08
C LYS A 69 20.53 5.43 3.68
N TYR A 70 19.33 5.52 4.26
CA TYR A 70 18.40 6.63 4.08
C TYR A 70 18.36 7.49 5.33
N LYS A 71 18.64 8.79 5.20
CA LYS A 71 18.90 9.65 6.36
C LYS A 71 17.60 10.17 6.99
N LYS A 72 16.55 10.31 6.19
CA LYS A 72 15.25 10.90 6.56
C LYS A 72 14.10 9.89 6.54
N SER A 73 14.33 8.69 6.01
CA SER A 73 13.31 7.64 5.89
C SER A 73 13.30 6.70 7.08
N PHE A 74 12.11 6.32 7.54
CA PHE A 74 11.94 5.45 8.70
C PHE A 74 10.71 4.54 8.56
N LEU A 75 10.75 3.47 9.33
CA LEU A 75 9.65 2.54 9.53
C LEU A 75 9.13 2.68 10.96
N GLY A 76 7.83 2.87 11.14
CA GLY A 76 7.14 2.72 12.41
C GLY A 76 6.34 1.42 12.44
N LEU A 77 6.46 0.65 13.50
CA LEU A 77 5.56 -0.46 13.82
C LEU A 77 4.93 -0.16 15.17
N ASN A 78 3.61 0.04 15.20
CA ASN A 78 2.87 0.42 16.40
C ASN A 78 1.70 -0.53 16.66
N PRO A 79 1.27 -0.73 17.91
CA PRO A 79 0.03 -1.46 18.20
C PRO A 79 -1.15 -0.78 17.50
N ASN A 80 -2.08 -1.57 16.96
CA ASN A 80 -3.31 -1.01 16.43
C ASN A 80 -4.25 -0.66 17.60
N LEU A 81 -4.39 0.63 17.93
CA LEU A 81 -5.25 1.07 19.04
C LEU A 81 -6.75 1.03 18.69
N GLU A 82 -7.08 0.93 17.41
CA GLU A 82 -8.46 0.95 16.91
C GLU A 82 -8.99 -0.47 16.60
N GLY A 83 -8.16 -1.51 16.73
CA GLY A 83 -8.55 -2.87 16.37
C GLY A 83 -7.45 -3.91 16.61
N VAL A 84 -7.51 -5.01 15.87
CA VAL A 84 -6.54 -6.12 15.99
C VAL A 84 -5.23 -5.82 15.26
N GLY A 85 -4.17 -6.48 15.71
CA GLY A 85 -2.86 -6.47 15.04
C GLY A 85 -2.06 -5.19 15.27
N SER A 86 -1.25 -4.81 14.28
CA SER A 86 -0.29 -3.71 14.37
C SER A 86 -0.31 -2.84 13.13
N VAL A 87 -0.09 -1.55 13.29
CA VAL A 87 0.05 -0.59 12.20
C VAL A 87 1.51 -0.51 11.80
N LEU A 88 1.79 -0.87 10.54
CA LEU A 88 3.06 -0.70 9.88
C LEU A 88 3.01 0.56 9.02
N THR A 89 3.89 1.51 9.31
CA THR A 89 3.97 2.79 8.60
C THR A 89 5.39 2.98 8.06
N PHE A 90 5.49 3.20 6.76
CA PHE A 90 6.72 3.60 6.10
C PHE A 90 6.64 5.06 5.71
N THR A 91 7.61 5.83 6.16
CA THR A 91 7.78 7.22 5.77
C THR A 91 9.06 7.31 4.97
N VAL A 92 8.92 7.68 3.69
CA VAL A 92 10.03 7.77 2.76
C VAL A 92 10.13 9.19 2.26
N SER A 93 11.24 9.85 2.58
CA SER A 93 11.50 11.20 2.09
C SER A 93 11.82 11.17 0.60
N LEU A 94 11.26 12.10 -0.16
CA LEU A 94 11.57 12.27 -1.58
C LEU A 94 13.05 12.62 -1.78
N ASP A 95 13.68 13.34 -0.85
CA ASP A 95 15.12 13.64 -0.90
C ASP A 95 15.95 12.36 -0.88
N ASP A 96 15.59 11.44 0.00
CA ASP A 96 16.24 10.15 0.14
C ASP A 96 16.11 9.35 -1.18
N ILE A 97 14.94 9.37 -1.84
CA ILE A 97 14.71 8.72 -3.15
C ILE A 97 15.56 9.34 -4.27
N PHE A 98 15.68 10.67 -4.29
CA PHE A 98 16.38 11.38 -5.37
C PHE A 98 17.86 11.65 -5.09
N SER A 99 18.36 11.25 -3.92
CA SER A 99 19.77 11.39 -3.56
C SER A 99 20.68 10.55 -4.46
N ALA A 100 21.91 11.03 -4.67
CA ALA A 100 22.90 10.32 -5.47
C ALA A 100 23.30 8.98 -4.84
N ASP A 101 23.34 8.94 -3.50
CA ASP A 101 23.75 7.80 -2.67
C ASP A 101 22.91 6.53 -2.96
N VAL A 102 21.65 6.66 -3.39
CA VAL A 102 20.78 5.52 -3.72
C VAL A 102 21.25 4.76 -4.96
N LYS A 103 21.93 5.45 -5.88
CA LYS A 103 22.45 4.83 -7.11
C LYS A 103 23.65 3.92 -6.84
N GLU A 104 24.24 4.01 -5.65
CA GLU A 104 25.41 3.24 -5.23
C GLU A 104 25.04 2.00 -4.41
N LEU A 105 23.75 1.76 -4.16
CA LEU A 105 23.31 0.56 -3.44
C LEU A 105 23.37 -0.67 -4.34
N ASP A 106 23.85 -1.79 -3.78
CA ASP A 106 23.84 -3.08 -4.45
C ASP A 106 22.42 -3.47 -4.86
N PRO A 107 22.18 -3.78 -6.14
CA PRO A 107 20.88 -4.29 -6.56
C PRO A 107 20.52 -5.59 -5.84
N LYS A 108 19.28 -5.69 -5.36
CA LYS A 108 18.72 -6.91 -4.75
C LYS A 108 17.45 -7.34 -5.48
N THR A 109 17.23 -8.65 -5.50
CA THR A 109 15.98 -9.30 -5.88
C THR A 109 15.04 -9.37 -4.68
N LEU A 110 13.80 -9.85 -4.88
CA LEU A 110 12.90 -10.18 -3.78
C LEU A 110 13.45 -11.35 -2.95
N PRO A 111 12.99 -11.53 -1.69
CA PRO A 111 13.36 -12.69 -0.89
C PRO A 111 13.12 -14.01 -1.64
N GLY A 112 14.00 -14.98 -1.46
CA GLY A 112 14.03 -16.21 -2.25
C GLY A 112 14.60 -16.04 -3.67
N GLY A 113 15.26 -14.92 -3.97
CA GLY A 113 15.91 -14.68 -5.28
C GLY A 113 14.95 -14.30 -6.41
N ARG A 114 13.67 -14.07 -6.11
CA ARG A 114 12.62 -13.82 -7.11
C ARG A 114 12.81 -12.45 -7.77
N MET A 115 12.59 -12.38 -9.09
CA MET A 115 12.68 -11.12 -9.83
C MET A 115 11.60 -10.13 -9.37
N ILE A 116 11.97 -8.85 -9.29
CA ILE A 116 11.03 -7.77 -8.99
C ILE A 116 10.10 -7.55 -10.19
N PRO A 117 8.77 -7.70 -10.02
CA PRO A 117 7.81 -7.47 -11.10
C PRO A 117 7.88 -6.05 -11.64
N GLY A 118 7.91 -5.91 -12.96
CA GLY A 118 7.94 -4.61 -13.64
C GLY A 118 9.32 -3.94 -13.71
N VAL A 119 10.39 -4.65 -13.31
CA VAL A 119 11.78 -4.18 -13.40
C VAL A 119 12.53 -5.03 -14.42
N ALA A 120 13.08 -4.41 -15.46
CA ALA A 120 13.74 -5.13 -16.56
C ALA A 120 14.95 -5.97 -16.11
N SER A 121 15.76 -5.46 -15.17
CA SER A 121 16.89 -6.19 -14.58
C SER A 121 16.47 -7.26 -13.56
N GLY A 122 15.19 -7.31 -13.17
CA GLY A 122 14.69 -8.16 -12.09
C GLY A 122 15.18 -7.77 -10.67
N ALA A 123 16.03 -6.75 -10.54
CA ALA A 123 16.60 -6.31 -9.28
C ALA A 123 16.66 -4.77 -9.22
N LEU A 124 16.51 -4.20 -8.03
CA LEU A 124 16.58 -2.77 -7.77
C LEU A 124 17.62 -2.48 -6.69
N PRO A 125 18.27 -1.30 -6.73
CA PRO A 125 19.00 -0.80 -5.57
C PRO A 125 18.08 -0.85 -4.35
N ALA A 126 18.55 -1.48 -3.29
CA ALA A 126 17.69 -1.84 -2.17
C ALA A 126 18.44 -1.85 -0.86
N VAL A 127 17.67 -1.61 0.20
CA VAL A 127 18.09 -1.84 1.57
C VAL A 127 17.17 -2.90 2.14
N ALA A 128 17.73 -4.11 2.29
CA ALA A 128 17.09 -5.13 3.09
C ALA A 128 17.37 -4.82 4.56
N PHE A 129 16.33 -4.75 5.38
CA PHE A 129 16.48 -4.63 6.82
C PHE A 129 15.38 -5.43 7.51
N SER A 130 15.75 -6.17 8.54
CA SER A 130 14.81 -6.95 9.34
C SER A 130 14.46 -6.20 10.60
N VAL A 131 13.20 -6.31 11.01
CA VAL A 131 12.76 -5.95 12.35
C VAL A 131 12.50 -7.25 13.11
N ASP A 132 12.80 -7.30 14.41
CA ASP A 132 12.70 -8.56 15.18
C ASP A 132 11.31 -9.20 15.11
N SER A 133 10.25 -8.38 15.05
CA SER A 133 8.86 -8.82 14.89
C SER A 133 8.46 -9.15 13.45
N LEU A 134 9.24 -8.72 12.46
CA LEU A 134 8.98 -8.88 11.03
C LEU A 134 10.28 -9.18 10.28
N LYS A 135 10.72 -10.43 10.37
CA LYS A 135 11.93 -10.91 9.70
C LYS A 135 11.77 -10.84 8.19
N ASN A 136 12.85 -10.47 7.49
CA ASN A 136 12.94 -10.46 6.02
C ASN A 136 12.05 -9.43 5.33
N MET A 137 11.82 -8.28 5.94
CA MET A 137 11.34 -7.10 5.22
C MET A 137 12.43 -6.53 4.30
N ALA A 138 12.03 -5.91 3.19
CA ALA A 138 12.98 -5.29 2.28
C ALA A 138 12.42 -4.05 1.60
N PHE A 139 13.29 -3.06 1.44
CA PHE A 139 13.00 -1.76 0.87
C PHE A 139 13.76 -1.61 -0.43
N TYR A 140 13.04 -1.28 -1.49
CA TYR A 140 13.59 -1.15 -2.84
C TYR A 140 13.39 0.28 -3.29
N VAL A 141 14.46 0.92 -3.73
CA VAL A 141 14.40 2.28 -4.26
C VAL A 141 15.16 2.29 -5.57
N GLY A 142 14.40 2.37 -6.65
CA GLY A 142 14.91 2.60 -7.99
C GLY A 142 14.55 4.01 -8.48
N PRO A 143 15.21 4.46 -9.56
CA PRO A 143 14.96 5.77 -10.18
C PRO A 143 13.52 5.96 -10.68
N SER A 144 12.74 4.88 -10.86
CA SER A 144 11.36 4.94 -11.35
C SER A 144 10.37 4.06 -10.58
N ILE A 145 10.86 3.22 -9.66
CA ILE A 145 10.04 2.29 -8.89
C ILE A 145 10.51 2.34 -7.44
N PHE A 146 9.58 2.61 -6.54
CA PHE A 146 9.73 2.41 -5.11
C PHE A 146 9.02 1.12 -4.73
N GLY A 147 9.61 0.28 -3.88
CA GLY A 147 9.10 -1.04 -3.56
C GLY A 147 9.19 -1.36 -2.08
N ILE A 148 8.17 -2.02 -1.56
CA ILE A 148 8.17 -2.57 -0.20
C ILE A 148 7.81 -4.04 -0.28
N TRP A 149 8.67 -4.89 0.28
CA TRP A 149 8.35 -6.28 0.55
C TRP A 149 7.91 -6.45 2.01
N VAL A 150 6.73 -7.03 2.20
CA VAL A 150 6.18 -7.37 3.51
C VAL A 150 5.94 -8.90 3.58
N PRO A 151 6.57 -9.60 4.54
CA PRO A 151 6.37 -11.03 4.71
C PRO A 151 4.96 -11.34 5.22
N LEU A 152 4.37 -12.43 4.73
CA LEU A 152 3.08 -12.98 5.17
C LEU A 152 3.27 -14.43 5.61
N PRO A 153 3.84 -14.69 6.80
CA PRO A 153 4.25 -16.03 7.21
C PRO A 153 3.09 -17.03 7.30
N LYS A 154 1.85 -16.55 7.55
CA LYS A 154 0.64 -17.39 7.58
C LYS A 154 0.00 -17.61 6.21
N PHE A 155 0.55 -17.04 5.13
CA PHE A 155 0.05 -17.25 3.78
C PHE A 155 0.67 -18.50 3.15
N GLU A 156 -0.12 -19.57 3.00
CA GLU A 156 0.39 -20.93 2.74
C GLU A 156 0.32 -21.41 1.30
N LEU A 157 -0.06 -20.57 0.33
CA LEU A 157 -0.05 -20.98 -1.07
C LEU A 157 1.39 -21.22 -1.55
N TYR A 158 1.65 -22.28 -2.31
CA TYR A 158 2.99 -22.60 -2.84
C TYR A 158 3.11 -22.24 -4.32
N GLY A 159 4.27 -21.73 -4.74
CA GLY A 159 4.57 -21.47 -6.16
C GLY A 159 3.66 -20.43 -6.83
N PHE A 160 2.88 -19.71 -6.04
CA PHE A 160 1.88 -18.77 -6.53
C PHE A 160 2.49 -17.36 -6.65
N ALA A 161 2.24 -16.69 -7.76
CA ALA A 161 2.50 -15.25 -7.90
C ALA A 161 1.34 -14.61 -8.64
N TRP A 162 0.78 -13.55 -8.06
CA TRP A 162 -0.32 -12.82 -8.67
C TRP A 162 -0.12 -11.32 -8.53
N THR A 163 -0.21 -10.61 -9.65
CA THR A 163 0.00 -9.16 -9.73
C THR A 163 -1.27 -8.47 -10.17
N LYS A 164 -1.63 -7.38 -9.50
CA LYS A 164 -2.69 -6.46 -9.94
C LYS A 164 -2.24 -5.01 -9.82
N ALA A 165 -2.82 -4.15 -10.64
CA ALA A 165 -2.63 -2.71 -10.54
C ALA A 165 -3.02 -2.21 -9.14
N PHE A 166 -2.21 -1.31 -8.59
CA PHE A 166 -2.48 -0.63 -7.33
C PHE A 166 -2.86 0.83 -7.63
N ASN A 167 -4.04 1.22 -7.17
CA ASN A 167 -4.67 2.50 -7.44
C ASN A 167 -4.82 3.31 -6.15
N VAL A 168 -4.70 4.63 -6.24
CA VAL A 168 -5.10 5.57 -5.19
C VAL A 168 -6.21 6.43 -5.77
N GLY A 169 -7.42 6.26 -5.25
CA GLY A 169 -8.64 6.69 -5.94
C GLY A 169 -8.72 6.04 -7.33
N GLU A 170 -8.99 6.83 -8.36
CA GLU A 170 -9.08 6.35 -9.75
C GLU A 170 -7.71 6.26 -10.46
N LYS A 171 -6.62 6.63 -9.79
CA LYS A 171 -5.29 6.72 -10.41
C LYS A 171 -4.44 5.51 -10.06
N ARG A 172 -4.00 4.78 -11.10
CA ARG A 172 -2.95 3.76 -10.94
C ARG A 172 -1.62 4.41 -10.56
N VAL A 173 -1.13 4.05 -9.38
CA VAL A 173 0.16 4.51 -8.84
C VAL A 173 1.20 3.40 -8.77
N GLY A 174 0.83 2.15 -9.04
CA GLY A 174 1.75 1.03 -8.97
C GLY A 174 1.12 -0.32 -9.27
N ASN A 175 1.70 -1.35 -8.66
CA ASN A 175 1.21 -2.73 -8.61
C ASN A 175 1.36 -3.28 -7.19
N VAL A 176 0.47 -4.21 -6.85
CA VAL A 176 0.67 -5.14 -5.73
C VAL A 176 0.85 -6.53 -6.31
N THR A 177 1.87 -7.23 -5.85
CA THR A 177 2.12 -8.63 -6.21
C THR A 177 2.11 -9.48 -4.95
N LEU A 178 1.21 -10.44 -4.89
CA LEU A 178 1.15 -11.45 -3.83
C LEU A 178 1.97 -12.67 -4.26
N PHE A 179 2.79 -13.18 -3.34
CA PHE A 179 3.62 -14.34 -3.55
C PHE A 179 3.35 -15.39 -2.48
N GLY A 180 3.16 -16.62 -2.94
CA GLY A 180 3.19 -17.81 -2.12
C GLY A 180 4.60 -18.15 -1.62
N LYS A 181 4.66 -19.21 -0.82
CA LYS A 181 5.89 -19.85 -0.40
C LYS A 181 6.70 -20.31 -1.61
N ASP A 182 8.02 -20.17 -1.52
CA ASP A 182 8.98 -20.70 -2.48
C ASP A 182 9.15 -22.22 -2.35
N GLU A 183 10.05 -22.79 -3.15
CA GLU A 183 10.34 -24.23 -3.17
C GLU A 183 10.87 -24.76 -1.82
N GLU A 184 11.46 -23.89 -0.99
CA GLU A 184 11.93 -24.21 0.35
C GLU A 184 10.82 -24.07 1.41
N GLY A 185 9.62 -23.68 1.00
CA GLY A 185 8.48 -23.44 1.90
C GLY A 185 8.56 -22.10 2.64
N ASN A 186 9.43 -21.18 2.20
CA ASN A 186 9.71 -19.92 2.85
C ASN A 186 9.23 -18.71 2.02
N ASN A 187 9.42 -17.51 2.55
CA ASN A 187 9.30 -16.25 1.82
C ASN A 187 7.92 -15.97 1.17
N SER A 188 6.82 -16.40 1.77
CA SER A 188 5.50 -15.88 1.42
C SER A 188 5.37 -14.42 1.82
N GLY A 189 4.66 -13.62 1.03
CA GLY A 189 4.55 -12.19 1.26
C GLY A 189 3.96 -11.44 0.08
N PHE A 190 3.90 -10.14 0.19
CA PHE A 190 3.52 -9.29 -0.93
C PHE A 190 4.56 -8.21 -1.18
N PHE A 191 4.64 -7.79 -2.44
CA PHE A 191 5.43 -6.67 -2.90
C PHE A 191 4.49 -5.55 -3.35
N LEU A 192 4.60 -4.39 -2.72
CA LEU A 192 3.98 -3.15 -3.20
C LEU A 192 5.01 -2.37 -4.01
N GLY A 193 4.84 -2.30 -5.31
CA GLY A 193 5.68 -1.52 -6.21
C GLY A 193 4.96 -0.24 -6.68
N LEU A 194 5.39 0.92 -6.20
CA LEU A 194 4.89 2.24 -6.61
C LEU A 194 5.75 2.79 -7.74
N SER A 195 5.12 3.18 -8.84
CA SER A 195 5.79 3.73 -10.02
C SER A 195 5.85 5.25 -9.96
N VAL A 196 7.06 5.80 -9.96
CA VAL A 196 7.28 7.23 -10.18
C VAL A 196 7.37 7.45 -11.69
N LYS A 197 6.23 7.73 -12.33
CA LYS A 197 6.26 8.12 -13.75
C LYS A 197 7.02 9.44 -13.91
N SER A 198 7.74 9.59 -15.02
CA SER A 198 8.51 10.80 -15.38
C SER A 198 7.68 12.11 -15.29
N ALA A 199 6.38 12.05 -15.57
CA ALA A 199 5.45 13.17 -15.41
C ALA A 199 5.30 13.65 -13.96
N TYR A 200 5.41 12.75 -12.98
CA TYR A 200 5.37 13.08 -11.56
C TYR A 200 6.76 13.35 -10.98
N GLU A 201 7.81 12.81 -11.58
CA GLU A 201 9.20 12.99 -11.13
C GLU A 201 9.58 14.48 -11.01
N LYS A 202 9.24 15.31 -12.00
CA LYS A 202 9.49 16.76 -11.93
C LYS A 202 8.75 17.43 -10.76
N ARG A 203 7.51 17.01 -10.51
CA ARG A 203 6.69 17.55 -9.41
C ARG A 203 7.22 17.10 -8.05
N LEU A 204 7.59 15.83 -7.92
CA LEU A 204 8.17 15.27 -6.69
C LEU A 204 9.55 15.90 -6.40
N LYS A 205 10.41 16.07 -7.40
CA LYS A 205 11.67 16.82 -7.28
C LYS A 205 11.47 18.28 -6.91
N SER A 206 10.39 18.91 -7.41
CA SER A 206 10.06 20.29 -7.02
C SER A 206 9.60 20.37 -5.57
N LEU A 207 8.78 19.41 -5.12
CA LEU A 207 8.33 19.32 -3.73
C LEU A 207 9.49 19.10 -2.76
N SER A 208 10.42 18.19 -3.06
CA SER A 208 11.58 17.95 -2.18
C SER A 208 12.58 19.11 -2.14
N LYS A 209 12.57 20.00 -3.14
CA LYS A 209 13.37 21.25 -3.08
C LYS A 209 12.69 22.38 -2.31
N LYS A 210 11.37 22.31 -2.16
CA LYS A 210 10.55 23.37 -1.55
C LYS A 210 10.52 23.26 -0.03
N TYR A 211 10.46 22.02 0.47
CA TYR A 211 10.46 21.68 1.89
C TYR A 211 11.84 21.19 2.30
#